data_AF-A0A661PMT9-F1
#
_entry.id   AF-A0A661PMT9-F1
#
_cell.length_a   1.000
_cell.length_b   1.000
_cell.length_c   1.000
_cell.angle_alpha   90.00
_cell.angle_beta   90.00
_cell.angle_gamma   90.00
#
_symmetry.space_group_name_H-M   'P 1'
#
loop_
_entity.id
_entity.type
_entity.pdbx_description
1 polymer ?
#
loop_
_entity_poly.entity_id
_entity_poly.type
_entity_poly.pdbx_seq_one_letter_code
_entity_poly.pdbx_strand_id
1 'polypeptide(L)'
;MAKSKISVRRELRQPDGFMKTANAVLAYAKTHSKKVIAAGIVILALLVVILGTRAYLGYQNKQAAMVLSAGLQYFDDVTKTEALKTGIDKLEKGVGISHLAASYPLACYLRGNGYYNLKQYDEAGRAYQEALDKAAADPYLAALCRLGLAYVDFEK
;
A
#
# COMPACT_ATOMS: atom_id res chain seq x y z
N MET A 1 -36.50 -16.19 -49.43
CA MET A 1 -35.80 -16.21 -48.13
C MET A 1 -36.81 -16.57 -47.04
N ALA A 2 -36.83 -17.83 -46.60
CA ALA A 2 -37.78 -18.30 -45.60
C ALA A 2 -37.29 -17.87 -44.19
N LYS A 3 -38.05 -16.99 -43.52
CA LYS A 3 -37.83 -16.65 -42.11
C LYS A 3 -38.12 -17.89 -41.27
N SER A 4 -37.09 -18.47 -40.65
CA SER A 4 -37.25 -19.52 -39.64
C SER A 4 -38.05 -18.95 -38.47
N LYS A 5 -39.26 -19.48 -38.22
CA LYS A 5 -40.02 -19.20 -37.01
C LYS A 5 -39.22 -19.68 -35.80
N ILE A 6 -38.69 -18.75 -35.01
CA ILE A 6 -38.03 -19.04 -33.74
C ILE A 6 -39.06 -19.75 -32.85
N SER A 7 -38.80 -21.00 -32.45
CA SER A 7 -39.68 -21.79 -31.59
C SER A 7 -39.52 -21.39 -30.12
N VAL A 8 -39.97 -20.17 -29.79
CA VAL A 8 -39.83 -19.53 -28.46
C VAL A 8 -40.29 -20.43 -27.29
N ARG A 9 -41.24 -21.35 -27.51
CA ARG A 9 -41.79 -22.21 -26.44
C ARG A 9 -40.95 -23.44 -26.09
N ARG A 10 -39.98 -23.85 -26.92
CA ARG A 10 -39.23 -25.12 -26.70
C ARG A 10 -37.99 -24.92 -25.84
N GLU A 11 -37.36 -23.74 -25.92
CA GLU A 11 -36.15 -23.41 -25.16
C GLU A 11 -36.45 -23.09 -23.69
N LEU A 12 -37.65 -22.59 -23.37
CA LEU A 12 -38.11 -22.31 -21.99
C LEU A 12 -38.41 -23.57 -21.15
N ARG A 13 -38.40 -24.77 -21.73
CA ARG A 13 -38.87 -26.02 -21.07
C ARG A 13 -37.75 -26.96 -20.64
N GLN A 14 -36.53 -26.73 -21.12
CA GLN A 14 -35.36 -27.45 -20.61
C GLN A 14 -34.83 -26.70 -19.38
N PRO A 15 -34.33 -27.40 -18.33
CA PRO A 15 -33.67 -26.71 -17.24
C PRO A 15 -32.54 -25.89 -17.86
N ASP A 16 -32.64 -24.58 -17.67
CA ASP A 16 -31.69 -23.61 -18.21
C ASP A 16 -30.26 -24.08 -17.90
N GLY A 17 -29.27 -23.76 -18.74
CA GLY A 17 -27.90 -24.29 -18.58
C GLY A 17 -27.36 -24.09 -17.16
N PHE A 18 -27.79 -23.00 -16.53
CA PHE A 18 -27.59 -22.68 -15.12
C PHE A 18 -28.17 -23.70 -14.12
N MET A 19 -29.40 -24.17 -14.31
CA MET A 19 -30.02 -25.16 -13.41
C MET A 19 -29.31 -26.51 -13.49
N LYS A 20 -28.80 -26.88 -14.66
CA LYS A 20 -28.03 -28.12 -14.83
C LYS A 20 -26.67 -28.03 -14.13
N THR A 21 -25.97 -26.90 -14.25
CA THR A 21 -24.70 -26.69 -13.55
C THR A 21 -24.90 -26.57 -12.04
N ALA A 22 -25.91 -25.84 -11.59
CA ALA A 22 -26.24 -25.71 -10.16
C ALA A 22 -26.57 -27.06 -9.52
N ASN A 23 -27.39 -27.89 -10.17
CA ASN A 23 -27.73 -29.23 -9.69
C ASN A 23 -26.51 -30.16 -9.66
N ALA A 24 -25.63 -30.08 -10.68
CA ALA A 24 -24.39 -30.86 -10.70
C ALA A 24 -23.44 -30.47 -9.57
N VAL A 25 -23.30 -29.17 -9.29
CA VAL A 25 -22.49 -28.65 -8.19
C VAL A 25 -23.07 -29.07 -6.83
N LEU A 26 -24.38 -28.98 -6.65
CA LEU A 26 -25.06 -29.44 -5.42
C LEU A 26 -24.90 -30.95 -5.21
N ALA A 27 -25.07 -31.75 -6.25
CA ALA A 27 -24.87 -33.19 -6.18
C ALA A 27 -23.42 -33.52 -5.82
N TYR A 28 -22.45 -32.86 -6.45
CA TYR A 28 -21.03 -33.02 -6.13
C TYR A 28 -20.71 -32.63 -4.68
N ALA A 29 -21.25 -31.50 -4.22
CA ALA A 29 -21.05 -31.02 -2.85
C ALA A 29 -21.63 -31.99 -1.81
N LYS A 30 -22.78 -32.61 -2.11
CA LYS A 30 -23.39 -33.63 -1.25
C LYS A 30 -22.56 -34.90 -1.20
N THR A 31 -22.04 -35.37 -2.34
CA THR A 31 -21.23 -36.61 -2.42
C THR A 31 -19.84 -36.42 -1.82
N HIS A 32 -19.23 -35.23 -1.97
CA HIS A 32 -17.87 -34.93 -1.51
C HIS A 32 -17.84 -33.94 -0.34
N SER A 33 -18.85 -33.99 0.54
CA SER A 33 -19.07 -33.03 1.63
C SER A 33 -17.83 -32.76 2.48
N LYS A 34 -17.07 -33.79 2.86
CA LYS A 34 -15.82 -33.64 3.64
C LYS A 34 -14.76 -32.81 2.90
N LYS A 35 -14.59 -33.01 1.59
CA LYS A 35 -13.62 -32.26 0.77
C LYS A 35 -14.06 -30.81 0.58
N VAL A 36 -15.37 -30.58 0.40
CA VAL A 36 -15.93 -29.23 0.27
C VAL A 36 -15.79 -28.46 1.59
N ILE A 37 -16.07 -29.10 2.72
CA ILE A 37 -15.86 -28.49 4.05
C ILE A 37 -14.37 -28.14 4.25
N ALA A 38 -13.46 -29.07 3.96
CA ALA A 38 -12.02 -28.81 4.07
C ALA A 38 -11.58 -27.63 3.18
N ALA A 39 -12.04 -27.58 1.92
CA ALA A 39 -11.77 -26.46 1.02
C ALA A 39 -12.35 -25.14 1.56
N GLY A 40 -13.56 -25.17 2.10
CA GLY A 40 -14.19 -24.01 2.74
C GLY A 40 -13.38 -23.47 3.92
N ILE A 41 -12.86 -24.36 4.78
CA ILE A 41 -11.99 -23.99 5.91
C ILE A 41 -10.70 -23.34 5.41
N VAL A 42 -10.07 -23.90 4.37
CA VAL A 42 -8.84 -23.33 3.78
C VAL A 42 -9.11 -21.93 3.22
N ILE A 43 -10.21 -21.75 2.48
CA ILE A 43 -10.60 -20.45 1.94
C ILE A 43 -10.85 -19.46 3.08
N LEU A 44 -11.56 -19.86 4.12
CA LEU A 44 -11.85 -19.00 5.27
C LEU A 44 -10.57 -18.61 6.02
N ALA A 45 -9.64 -19.54 6.22
CA ALA A 45 -8.35 -19.27 6.83
C ALA A 45 -7.53 -18.26 6.00
N LEU A 46 -7.49 -18.43 4.67
CA LEU A 46 -6.83 -17.47 3.77
C LEU A 46 -7.50 -16.08 3.85
N LEU A 47 -8.83 -16.03 3.93
CA LEU A 47 -9.58 -14.78 4.05
C LEU A 47 -9.24 -14.06 5.37
N VAL A 48 -9.16 -14.79 6.49
CA VAL A 48 -8.76 -14.25 7.80
C VAL A 48 -7.32 -13.72 7.74
N VAL A 49 -6.39 -14.44 7.12
CA VAL A 49 -5.01 -13.98 6.96
C VAL A 49 -4.96 -12.69 6.13
N ILE A 50 -5.64 -12.64 4.98
CA ILE A 50 -5.67 -11.45 4.12
C ILE A 50 -6.25 -10.23 4.86
N LEU A 51 -7.38 -10.41 5.56
CA LEU A 51 -8.01 -9.33 6.32
C LEU A 51 -7.15 -8.89 7.50
N GLY A 52 -6.56 -9.85 8.24
CA GLY A 52 -5.65 -9.58 9.35
C GLY A 52 -4.42 -8.78 8.91
N THR A 53 -3.77 -9.20 7.83
CA THR A 53 -2.63 -8.48 7.26
C THR A 53 -3.03 -7.08 6.80
N ARG A 54 -4.17 -6.91 6.11
CA ARG A 54 -4.65 -5.59 5.69
C ARG A 54 -4.96 -4.67 6.87
N ALA A 55 -5.61 -5.18 7.91
CA ALA A 55 -5.90 -4.42 9.12
C ALA A 55 -4.62 -4.01 9.85
N TYR A 56 -3.66 -4.93 9.96
CA TYR A 56 -2.36 -4.66 10.60
C TYR A 56 -1.54 -3.60 9.86
N LEU A 57 -1.41 -3.72 8.54
CA LEU A 57 -0.72 -2.72 7.71
C LEU A 57 -1.45 -1.37 7.76
N GLY A 58 -2.79 -1.37 7.75
CA GLY A 58 -3.59 -0.15 7.91
C GLY A 58 -3.35 0.55 9.25
N TYR A 59 -3.26 -0.21 10.34
CA TYR A 59 -2.95 0.32 11.67
C TYR A 59 -1.55 0.93 11.72
N GLN A 60 -0.54 0.23 11.21
CA GLN A 60 0.82 0.76 11.10
C GLN A 60 0.90 2.02 10.25
N ASN A 61 0.23 2.05 9.09
CA ASN A 61 0.17 3.22 8.22
C ASN A 61 -0.43 4.44 8.94
N LYS A 62 -1.49 4.23 9.72
CA LYS A 62 -2.12 5.31 10.49
C LYS A 62 -1.18 5.85 11.56
N GLN A 63 -0.46 4.98 12.28
CA GLN A 63 0.54 5.42 13.25
C GLN A 63 1.69 6.19 12.59
N ALA A 64 2.25 5.66 11.50
CA ALA A 64 3.33 6.31 10.77
C ALA A 64 2.90 7.69 10.23
N ALA A 65 1.67 7.82 9.71
CA ALA A 65 1.11 9.08 9.26
C ALA A 65 0.93 10.11 10.39
N MET A 66 0.53 9.68 11.59
CA MET A 66 0.43 10.58 12.75
C MET A 66 1.81 11.11 13.15
N VAL A 67 2.83 10.24 13.21
CA VAL A 67 4.19 10.66 13.56
C VAL A 67 4.78 11.58 12.48
N LEU A 68 4.52 11.28 11.20
CA LEU A 68 4.87 12.15 10.08
C LEU A 68 4.27 13.56 10.25
N SER A 69 2.98 13.63 10.56
CA SER A 69 2.28 14.92 10.74
C SER A 69 2.83 15.73 11.92
N ALA A 70 3.26 15.05 12.99
CA ALA A 70 3.90 15.70 14.13
C ALA A 70 5.31 16.19 13.79
N GLY A 71 6.08 15.43 13.01
CA GLY A 71 7.41 15.83 12.55
C GLY A 71 7.37 17.06 11.64
N LEU A 72 6.38 17.15 10.74
CA LEU A 72 6.22 18.25 9.78
C LEU A 72 6.09 19.63 10.44
N GLN A 73 5.44 19.72 11.60
CA GLN A 73 5.23 21.00 12.32
C GLN A 73 6.55 21.68 12.70
N TYR A 74 7.63 20.91 12.84
CA TYR A 74 8.94 21.43 13.19
C TYR A 74 9.70 22.03 11.99
N PHE A 75 9.14 21.89 10.78
CA PHE A 75 9.69 22.45 9.55
C PHE A 75 9.03 23.76 9.12
N ASP A 76 8.06 24.28 9.90
CA ASP A 76 7.39 25.55 9.63
C ASP A 76 8.38 26.74 9.60
N ASP A 77 9.45 26.64 10.39
CA ASP A 77 10.51 27.65 10.45
C ASP A 77 11.88 26.98 10.39
N VAL A 78 12.42 26.89 9.17
CA VAL A 78 13.71 26.26 8.88
C VAL A 78 14.91 27.00 9.48
N THR A 79 14.72 28.22 10.00
CA THR A 79 15.82 28.96 10.66
C THR A 79 16.10 28.42 12.07
N LYS A 80 15.14 27.72 12.68
CA LYS A 80 15.26 27.15 14.02
C LYS A 80 15.91 25.77 13.98
N THR A 81 17.22 25.75 14.11
CA THR A 81 18.06 24.53 14.12
C THR A 81 17.57 23.46 15.11
N GLU A 82 17.22 23.85 16.34
CA GLU A 82 16.73 22.90 17.36
C GLU A 82 15.35 22.31 17.03
N ALA A 83 14.49 23.10 16.37
CA ALA A 83 13.21 22.61 15.87
C ALA A 83 13.45 21.56 14.78
N LEU A 84 14.31 21.86 13.80
CA LEU A 84 14.66 20.91 12.74
C LEU A 84 15.22 19.58 13.28
N LYS A 85 16.15 19.63 14.24
CA LYS A 85 16.67 18.42 14.91
C LYS A 85 15.55 17.61 15.58
N THR A 86 14.64 18.29 16.25
CA THR A 86 13.48 17.64 16.90
C THR A 86 12.54 17.02 15.85
N GLY A 87 12.29 17.73 14.75
CA GLY A 87 11.50 17.22 13.63
C GLY A 87 12.12 15.97 13.01
N ILE A 88 13.43 15.98 12.78
CA ILE A 88 14.21 14.83 12.28
C ILE A 88 14.06 13.63 13.22
N ASP A 89 14.28 13.77 14.53
CA ASP A 89 14.11 12.68 15.51
C ASP A 89 12.69 12.11 15.50
N LYS A 90 11.67 12.96 15.37
CA LYS A 90 10.28 12.52 15.23
C LYS A 90 10.07 11.71 13.95
N LEU A 91 10.61 12.18 12.82
CA LEU A 91 10.52 11.47 11.55
C LEU A 91 11.24 10.10 11.63
N GLU A 92 12.40 10.02 12.27
CA GLU A 92 13.12 8.75 12.47
C GLU A 92 12.32 7.75 13.29
N LYS A 93 11.65 8.20 14.35
CA LYS A 93 10.73 7.36 15.12
C LYS A 93 9.58 6.85 14.26
N GLY A 94 9.03 7.69 13.37
CA GLY A 94 7.95 7.31 12.45
C GLY A 94 8.39 6.28 11.42
N VAL A 95 9.57 6.47 10.85
CA VAL A 95 10.26 5.55 9.92
C VAL A 95 10.45 4.18 10.59
N GLY A 96 10.85 4.14 11.86
CA GLY A 96 11.05 2.90 12.62
C GLY A 96 9.76 2.12 12.94
N ILE A 97 8.58 2.75 12.89
CA ILE A 97 7.29 2.07 13.14
C ILE A 97 6.95 1.12 11.99
N SER A 98 7.18 1.54 10.73
CA SER A 98 6.93 0.70 9.57
C SER A 98 7.67 1.17 8.33
N HIS A 99 8.67 0.38 7.92
CA HIS A 99 9.35 0.52 6.63
C HIS A 99 8.46 0.17 5.42
N LEU A 100 7.33 -0.48 5.67
CA LEU A 100 6.34 -0.83 4.65
C LEU A 100 5.24 0.22 4.52
N ALA A 101 5.24 1.24 5.38
CA ALA A 101 4.21 2.26 5.32
C ALA A 101 4.34 3.09 4.05
N ALA A 102 3.20 3.41 3.43
CA ALA A 102 3.17 4.27 2.26
C ALA A 102 3.77 5.66 2.53
N SER A 103 3.75 6.11 3.79
CA SER A 103 4.36 7.36 4.24
C SER A 103 5.88 7.29 4.44
N TYR A 104 6.48 6.10 4.41
CA TYR A 104 7.90 5.90 4.68
C TYR A 104 8.82 6.70 3.73
N PRO A 105 8.64 6.62 2.40
CA PRO A 105 9.54 7.34 1.48
C PRO A 105 9.44 8.86 1.68
N LEU A 106 8.22 9.36 1.97
CA LEU A 106 8.00 10.77 2.25
C LEU A 106 8.68 11.22 3.56
N ALA A 107 8.65 10.39 4.59
CA ALA A 107 9.35 10.68 5.85
C ALA A 107 10.87 10.76 5.64
N CYS A 108 11.46 9.86 4.85
CA CYS A 108 12.88 9.90 4.48
C CYS A 108 13.22 11.17 3.68
N TYR A 109 12.36 11.57 2.73
CA TYR A 109 12.54 12.81 1.98
C TYR A 109 12.54 14.05 2.87
N LEU A 110 11.57 14.17 3.79
CA LEU A 110 11.50 15.30 4.73
C LEU A 110 12.67 15.32 5.69
N ARG A 111 13.15 14.15 6.13
CA ARG A 111 14.38 14.03 6.92
C ARG A 111 15.57 14.56 6.13
N GLY A 112 15.68 14.22 4.85
CA GLY A 112 16.68 14.76 3.93
C GLY A 112 16.64 16.29 3.86
N ASN A 113 15.45 16.87 3.72
CA ASN A 113 15.27 18.33 3.76
C ASN A 113 15.77 18.92 5.09
N GLY A 114 15.51 18.25 6.22
CA GLY A 114 15.99 18.69 7.53
C GLY A 114 17.50 18.74 7.61
N TYR A 115 18.16 17.64 7.22
CA TYR A 115 19.61 17.59 7.17
C TYR A 115 20.20 18.62 6.21
N TYR A 116 19.58 18.84 5.05
CA TYR A 116 20.00 19.86 4.11
C TYR A 116 19.96 21.26 4.73
N ASN A 117 18.87 21.64 5.41
CA ASN A 117 18.75 22.92 6.10
C ASN A 117 19.76 23.07 7.25
N LEU A 118 20.16 21.96 7.88
CA LEU A 118 21.23 21.91 8.87
C LEU A 118 22.64 21.90 8.27
N LYS A 119 22.78 21.98 6.94
CA LYS A 119 24.03 21.85 6.17
C LYS A 119 24.76 20.52 6.37
N GLN A 120 24.01 19.49 6.75
CA GLN A 120 24.46 18.11 6.91
C GLN A 120 24.26 17.37 5.60
N TYR A 121 25.06 17.72 4.59
CA TYR A 121 24.82 17.31 3.20
C TYR A 121 24.98 15.80 2.97
N ASP A 122 25.88 15.13 3.71
CA ASP A 122 26.06 13.67 3.60
C ASP A 122 24.86 12.90 4.16
N GLU A 123 24.31 13.33 5.29
CA GLU A 123 23.07 12.80 5.87
C GLU A 123 21.87 13.07 4.97
N ALA A 124 21.79 14.28 4.40
CA ALA A 124 20.73 14.67 3.47
C ALA A 124 20.72 13.77 2.24
N GLY A 125 21.88 13.58 1.61
CA GLY A 125 22.02 12.71 0.43
C GLY A 125 21.61 11.27 0.72
N ARG A 126 22.05 10.70 1.85
CA ARG A 126 21.64 9.35 2.27
C ARG A 126 20.13 9.23 2.45
N ALA A 127 19.50 10.23 3.08
CA ALA A 127 18.06 10.22 3.31
C ALA A 127 17.25 10.36 2.02
N TYR A 128 17.69 11.17 1.06
CA TYR A 128 17.05 11.25 -0.26
C TYR A 128 17.22 9.99 -1.09
N GLN A 129 18.40 9.36 -1.06
CA GLN A 129 18.62 8.09 -1.74
C GLN A 129 17.72 6.99 -1.16
N GLU A 130 17.63 6.90 0.16
CA GLU A 130 16.75 5.95 0.83
C GLU A 130 15.26 6.18 0.47
N ALA A 131 14.83 7.43 0.40
CA ALA A 131 13.49 7.78 -0.07
C ALA A 131 13.27 7.32 -1.52
N LEU A 132 14.24 7.58 -2.41
CA LEU A 132 14.17 7.23 -3.83
C LEU A 132 14.09 5.72 -4.06
N ASP A 133 14.88 4.92 -3.32
CA ASP A 133 14.88 3.45 -3.42
C ASP A 133 13.51 2.85 -3.06
N LYS A 134 12.74 3.54 -2.21
CA LYS A 134 11.41 3.13 -1.76
C LYS A 134 10.27 3.85 -2.48
N ALA A 135 10.54 4.92 -3.22
CA ALA A 135 9.54 5.72 -3.96
C ALA A 135 9.07 5.06 -5.27
N ALA A 136 9.26 3.75 -5.46
CA ALA A 136 9.13 3.05 -6.74
C ALA A 136 7.78 3.21 -7.47
N ALA A 137 6.71 3.63 -6.78
CA ALA A 137 5.41 3.88 -7.38
C ALA A 137 4.99 5.37 -7.44
N ASP A 138 5.77 6.28 -6.86
CA ASP A 138 5.45 7.72 -6.82
C ASP A 138 6.47 8.51 -7.66
N PRO A 139 6.16 8.82 -8.93
CA PRO A 139 7.07 9.54 -9.81
C PRO A 139 7.32 10.98 -9.34
N TYR A 140 6.38 11.58 -8.60
CA TYR A 140 6.51 12.94 -8.10
C TYR A 140 7.52 12.98 -6.94
N LEU A 141 7.37 12.08 -5.97
CA LEU A 141 8.31 11.97 -4.87
C LEU A 141 9.72 11.59 -5.36
N ALA A 142 9.81 10.68 -6.34
CA ALA A 142 11.09 10.33 -6.96
C ALA A 142 11.77 11.54 -7.60
N ALA A 143 11.02 12.41 -8.29
CA ALA A 143 11.54 13.65 -8.85
C ALA A 143 12.03 14.62 -7.77
N LEU A 144 11.28 14.79 -6.67
CA LEU A 144 11.70 15.61 -5.53
C LEU A 144 12.99 15.09 -4.87
N CYS A 145 13.13 13.78 -4.70
CA CYS A 145 14.34 13.19 -4.12
C CYS A 145 15.56 13.41 -5.02
N ARG A 146 15.40 13.26 -6.34
CA ARG A 146 16.49 13.54 -7.30
C ARG A 146 16.89 15.01 -7.29
N LEU A 147 15.93 15.93 -7.15
CA LEU A 147 16.22 17.35 -7.01
C LEU A 147 16.99 17.63 -5.71
N GLY A 148 16.58 17.01 -4.60
CA GLY A 148 17.30 17.09 -3.32
C GLY A 148 18.73 16.58 -3.41
N LEU A 149 18.95 15.44 -4.07
CA LEU A 149 20.30 14.91 -4.35
C LEU A 149 21.13 15.88 -5.18
N ALA A 150 20.55 16.48 -6.24
CA ALA A 150 21.26 17.46 -7.06
C ALA A 150 21.67 18.71 -6.27
N TYR A 151 20.81 19.20 -5.37
CA TYR A 151 21.18 20.31 -4.47
C TYR A 151 22.29 19.93 -3.50
N VAL A 152 22.22 18.73 -2.91
CA VAL A 152 23.29 18.21 -2.05
C VAL A 152 24.62 18.15 -2.79
N ASP A 153 24.64 17.66 -4.03
CA ASP A 153 25.85 17.56 -4.85
C ASP A 153 26.40 18.95 -5.26
N PHE A 154 25.52 19.94 -5.45
CA PHE A 154 25.91 21.31 -5.78
C PHE A 154 26.55 22.06 -4.61
N GLU A 155 26.13 21.77 -3.38
CA GLU A 155 26.61 22.43 -2.15
C GLU A 155 27.91 21.83 -1.59
N LYS A 156 28.34 20.67 -2.09
CA LYS A 156 29.62 20.02 -1.73
C LYS A 156 30.79 20.61 -2.50
#